data_AF-A0A0C1IUJ2-F1
#
_entry.id   AF-A0A0C1IUJ2-F1
#
_cell.length_a   1.000
_cell.length_b   1.000
_cell.length_c   1.000
_cell.angle_alpha   90.00
_cell.angle_beta   90.00
_cell.angle_gamma   90.00
#
_symmetry.space_group_name_H-M   'P 1'
#
loop_
_entity.id
_entity.type
_entity.pdbx_description
1 polymer ?
#
loop_
_entity_poly.entity_id
_entity_poly.type
_entity_poly.pdbx_seq_one_letter_code
_entity_poly.pdbx_strand_id
1 'polypeptide(L)'
;MSRRPITDAILAELAANPNRSAFEIAAASGSSPKTVRTVASQHSIKFGKAGAPQLLSDENRAWLQTQAWASKCSIIDVLNAIVTDARCEAEGEA
;
A
#
# COMPACT_ATOMS: atom_id res chain seq x y z
N MET A 1 -12.68 -28.11 19.03
CA MET A 1 -13.49 -27.34 18.06
C MET A 1 -12.53 -26.66 17.08
N SER A 2 -12.39 -27.23 15.87
CA SER A 2 -11.39 -26.86 14.86
C SER A 2 -11.69 -25.51 14.19
N ARG A 3 -11.07 -24.43 14.67
CA ARG A 3 -11.11 -23.09 14.05
C ARG A 3 -10.13 -22.90 12.87
N ARG A 4 -9.75 -23.97 12.16
CA ARG A 4 -8.74 -23.93 11.08
C ARG A 4 -9.24 -23.79 9.61
N PRO A 5 -10.51 -24.03 9.23
CA PRO A 5 -10.85 -24.08 7.80
C PRO A 5 -10.77 -22.72 7.09
N ILE A 6 -11.10 -21.63 7.80
CA ILE A 6 -11.13 -20.28 7.21
C ILE A 6 -9.70 -19.72 7.01
N THR A 7 -8.82 -19.92 7.99
CA THR A 7 -7.43 -19.45 7.88
C THR A 7 -6.69 -20.15 6.75
N ASP A 8 -6.85 -21.48 6.63
CA ASP A 8 -6.24 -22.25 5.54
C ASP A 8 -6.79 -21.83 4.17
N ALA A 9 -8.10 -21.54 4.06
CA ALA A 9 -8.71 -21.03 2.82
C ALA A 9 -8.17 -19.65 2.43
N ILE A 10 -8.00 -18.74 3.40
CA ILE A 10 -7.41 -17.41 3.16
C ILE A 10 -5.96 -17.54 2.69
N LEU A 11 -5.17 -18.40 3.32
CA LEU A 11 -3.77 -18.63 2.92
C LEU A 11 -3.67 -19.27 1.53
N ALA A 12 -4.55 -20.20 1.20
CA ALA A 12 -4.63 -20.80 -0.14
C ALA A 12 -4.96 -19.75 -1.21
N GLU A 13 -5.93 -18.87 -0.94
CA GLU A 13 -6.27 -17.76 -1.85
C GLU A 13 -5.13 -16.74 -2.00
N LEU A 14 -4.46 -16.39 -0.90
CA LEU A 14 -3.29 -15.51 -0.91
C LEU A 14 -2.12 -16.11 -1.70
N ALA A 15 -1.89 -17.42 -1.57
CA ALA A 15 -0.82 -18.13 -2.28
C ALA A 15 -1.14 -18.32 -3.77
N ALA A 16 -2.40 -18.63 -4.10
CA ALA A 16 -2.84 -18.83 -5.48
C ALA A 16 -2.85 -17.51 -6.27
N ASN A 17 -3.25 -16.40 -5.64
CA ASN A 17 -3.43 -15.12 -6.31
C ASN A 17 -3.00 -13.93 -5.41
N PRO A 18 -1.70 -13.66 -5.25
CA PRO A 18 -1.20 -12.60 -4.36
C PRO A 18 -1.63 -11.18 -4.79
N ASN A 19 -2.05 -11.01 -6.04
CA ASN A 19 -2.49 -9.73 -6.60
C ASN A 19 -3.96 -9.39 -6.28
N ARG A 20 -4.74 -10.31 -5.69
CA ARG A 20 -6.14 -10.04 -5.32
C ARG A 20 -6.23 -9.13 -4.11
N SER A 21 -7.19 -8.21 -4.14
CA SER A 21 -7.50 -7.34 -3.00
C SER A 21 -8.07 -8.15 -1.82
N ALA A 22 -8.02 -7.55 -0.63
CA ALA A 22 -8.62 -8.16 0.57
C ALA A 22 -10.12 -8.43 0.44
N PHE A 23 -10.84 -7.69 -0.41
CA PHE A 23 -12.27 -7.91 -0.67
C PHE A 23 -12.50 -9.15 -1.54
N GLU A 24 -11.68 -9.33 -2.57
CA GLU A 24 -11.78 -10.50 -3.47
C GLU A 24 -11.42 -11.79 -2.73
N ILE A 25 -10.37 -11.76 -1.91
CA ILE A 25 -9.97 -12.91 -1.09
C ILE A 25 -11.02 -13.23 -0.03
N ALA A 26 -11.60 -12.20 0.59
CA ALA A 26 -12.68 -12.36 1.56
C ALA A 26 -13.92 -13.00 0.92
N ALA A 27 -14.29 -12.57 -0.29
CA ALA A 27 -15.40 -13.17 -1.03
C ALA A 27 -15.14 -14.64 -1.39
N ALA A 28 -13.92 -14.99 -1.83
CA ALA A 28 -13.56 -16.35 -2.18
C ALA A 28 -13.46 -17.30 -0.96
N SER A 29 -12.95 -16.79 0.16
CA SER A 29 -12.78 -17.55 1.41
C SER A 29 -14.01 -17.53 2.33
N GLY A 30 -15.11 -16.91 1.91
CA GLY A 30 -16.34 -16.78 2.73
C GLY A 30 -16.11 -16.02 4.05
N SER A 31 -15.18 -15.07 4.05
CA SER A 31 -14.68 -14.37 5.24
C SER A 31 -14.82 -12.86 5.12
N SER A 32 -14.45 -12.12 6.17
CA SER A 32 -14.41 -10.65 6.11
C SER A 32 -13.03 -10.14 5.68
N PRO A 33 -12.94 -8.99 4.98
CA PRO A 33 -11.66 -8.38 4.60
C PRO A 33 -10.75 -8.08 5.80
N LYS A 34 -11.35 -7.80 6.97
CA LYS A 34 -10.62 -7.62 8.24
C LYS A 34 -9.91 -8.90 8.67
N THR A 35 -10.55 -10.05 8.51
CA THR A 35 -9.97 -11.37 8.82
C THR A 35 -8.83 -11.68 7.87
N VAL A 36 -8.99 -11.41 6.57
CA VAL A 36 -7.94 -11.59 5.56
C VAL A 36 -6.68 -10.79 5.90
N ARG A 37 -6.83 -9.50 6.23
CA ARG A 37 -5.70 -8.65 6.65
C ARG A 37 -5.03 -9.14 7.93
N THR A 38 -5.81 -9.64 8.89
CA THR A 38 -5.28 -10.18 10.15
C THR A 38 -4.44 -11.43 9.90
N VAL A 39 -4.94 -12.37 9.10
CA VAL A 39 -4.21 -13.60 8.73
C VAL A 39 -2.95 -13.26 7.94
N ALA A 40 -3.06 -12.41 6.92
CA ALA A 40 -1.91 -11.99 6.14
C ALA A 40 -0.84 -11.30 7.02
N SER A 41 -1.24 -10.46 7.98
CA SER A 41 -0.33 -9.81 8.92
C SER A 41 0.35 -10.80 9.87
N GLN A 42 -0.39 -11.77 10.41
CA GLN A 42 0.17 -12.82 11.28
C GLN A 42 1.21 -13.69 10.56
N HIS A 43 1.04 -13.87 9.24
CA HIS A 43 1.94 -14.66 8.40
C HIS A 43 2.94 -13.82 7.60
N SER A 44 3.02 -12.49 7.85
CA SER A 44 3.90 -11.56 7.13
C SER A 44 3.73 -11.56 5.59
N ILE A 45 2.53 -11.80 5.09
CA ILE A 45 2.20 -11.88 3.67
C ILE A 45 1.78 -10.49 3.17
N LYS A 46 2.48 -9.99 2.14
CA LYS A 46 2.07 -8.80 1.39
C LYS A 46 1.19 -9.24 0.22
N PHE A 47 0.01 -8.65 0.11
CA PHE A 47 -1.00 -9.03 -0.89
C PHE A 47 -1.86 -7.83 -1.28
N GLY A 48 -2.61 -7.99 -2.37
CA GLY A 48 -3.32 -6.92 -3.04
C GLY A 48 -2.52 -6.41 -4.23
N LYS A 49 -3.23 -5.86 -5.22
CA LYS A 49 -2.60 -4.92 -6.14
C LYS A 49 -1.91 -3.90 -5.25
N ALA A 50 -0.57 -3.88 -5.28
CA ALA A 50 0.16 -2.70 -4.89
C ALA A 50 -0.45 -1.61 -5.76
N GLY A 51 -1.36 -0.83 -5.18
CA GLY A 51 -1.76 0.40 -5.79
C GLY A 51 -0.45 1.14 -5.94
N ALA A 52 0.08 1.20 -7.16
CA ALA A 52 0.92 2.31 -7.53
C ALA A 52 0.17 3.52 -6.97
N PRO A 53 0.78 4.28 -6.05
CA PRO A 53 0.04 5.28 -5.31
C PRO A 53 -0.79 6.09 -6.31
N GLN A 54 -2.12 5.98 -6.25
CA GLN A 54 -3.05 6.84 -7.00
C GLN A 54 -3.04 8.25 -6.39
N LEU A 55 -1.88 8.68 -5.90
CA LEU A 55 -1.67 9.87 -5.07
C LEU A 55 -1.13 11.05 -5.86
N LEU A 56 -0.82 10.85 -7.14
CA LEU A 56 -0.55 11.94 -8.04
C LEU A 56 -1.70 11.98 -9.04
N SER A 57 -2.62 12.94 -8.86
CA SER A 57 -3.34 13.45 -10.02
C SER A 57 -2.32 13.75 -11.13
N ASP A 58 -2.70 13.58 -12.39
CA ASP A 58 -1.78 13.86 -13.52
C ASP A 58 -1.15 15.26 -13.42
N GLU A 59 -1.87 16.21 -12.83
CA GLU A 59 -1.40 17.55 -12.48
C GLU A 59 -0.23 17.55 -11.48
N ASN A 60 -0.35 16.84 -10.36
CA ASN A 60 0.73 16.73 -9.37
C ASN A 60 1.96 16.01 -9.96
N ARG A 61 1.74 15.02 -10.82
CA ARG A 61 2.81 14.30 -11.50
C ARG A 61 3.55 15.21 -12.50
N ALA A 62 2.81 16.00 -13.27
CA ALA A 62 3.39 16.95 -14.21
C ALA A 62 4.20 18.02 -13.48
N TRP A 63 3.66 18.58 -12.39
CA TRP A 63 4.37 19.55 -11.56
C TRP A 63 5.66 18.96 -10.97
N LEU A 64 5.61 17.75 -10.40
CA LEU A 64 6.81 17.08 -9.87
C LEU A 64 7.86 16.80 -10.95
N GLN A 65 7.43 16.46 -12.17
CA GLN A 65 8.34 16.29 -13.31
C GLN A 65 9.04 17.59 -13.68
N THR A 66 8.31 18.71 -13.72
CA THR A 66 8.89 20.03 -13.98
C THR A 66 9.92 20.40 -12.90
N GLN A 67 9.61 20.18 -11.63
CA GLN A 67 10.53 20.47 -10.51
C GLN A 67 11.78 19.57 -10.53
N ALA A 68 11.61 18.29 -10.83
CA ALA A 68 12.71 17.34 -10.96
C ALA A 68 13.66 17.75 -12.10
N TRP A 69 13.10 18.16 -13.25
CA TRP A 69 13.88 18.63 -14.39
C TRP A 69 14.62 19.94 -14.11
N ALA A 70 13.96 20.91 -13.48
CA ALA A 70 14.57 22.17 -13.08
C ALA A 70 15.72 21.97 -12.09
N SER A 71 15.57 21.01 -11.17
CA SER A 71 16.55 20.70 -10.12
C SER A 71 17.62 19.68 -10.55
N LYS A 72 17.50 19.09 -11.75
CA LYS A 72 18.33 17.96 -12.23
C LYS A 72 18.36 16.77 -11.26
N CYS A 73 17.26 16.52 -10.56
CA CYS A 73 17.10 15.43 -9.59
C CYS A 73 15.99 14.47 -10.04
N SER A 74 15.85 13.33 -9.37
CA SER A 74 14.72 12.45 -9.64
C SER A 74 13.43 12.97 -8.99
N ILE A 75 12.27 12.56 -9.51
CA ILE A 75 10.96 12.85 -8.90
C ILE A 75 10.90 12.37 -7.44
N ILE A 76 11.56 11.25 -7.14
CA ILE A 76 11.65 10.69 -5.78
C ILE A 76 12.43 11.63 -4.85
N ASP A 77 13.50 12.25 -5.34
CA ASP A 77 14.27 13.20 -4.54
C ASP A 77 13.46 14.47 -4.24
N VAL A 78 12.69 14.96 -5.21
CA VAL A 78 11.78 16.11 -5.02
C VAL A 78 10.69 15.76 -4.00
N LEU A 79 10.10 14.57 -4.10
CA LEU A 79 9.12 14.10 -3.11
C LEU A 79 9.72 13.99 -1.71
N ASN A 80 10.92 13.42 -1.60
CA ASN A 80 11.62 13.31 -0.32
C ASN A 80 11.95 14.69 0.26
N ALA A 81 12.34 15.66 -0.58
CA ALA A 81 12.59 17.03 -0.13
C ALA A 81 11.32 17.68 0.43
N ILE A 82 10.18 17.57 -0.27
CA ILE A 82 8.89 18.11 0.18
C ILE A 82 8.46 17.47 1.51
N VAL A 83 8.58 16.15 1.63
CA VAL A 83 8.20 15.43 2.86
C VAL A 83 9.16 15.78 4.01
N THR A 84 10.44 15.99 3.73
CA THR A 84 11.43 16.39 4.74
C THR A 84 11.18 17.81 5.22
N ASP A 85 10.89 18.74 4.31
CA ASP A 85 10.57 20.14 4.62
C ASP A 85 9.31 20.26 5.48
N ALA A 86 8.23 19.58 5.11
CA ALA A 86 7.00 19.53 5.90
C ALA A 86 7.20 18.93 7.31
N ARG A 87 8.18 18.03 7.49
CA ARG A 87 8.53 17.49 8.80
C ARG A 87 9.36 18.48 9.63
N CYS A 88 10.26 19.23 9.00
CA CYS A 88 11.03 20.27 9.68
C CYS A 88 10.12 21.40 10.19
N GLU A 89 9.09 21.79 9.45
CA GLU A 89 8.11 22.78 9.91
C GLU A 89 7.30 22.26 11.11
N ALA A 90 6.85 21.01 11.06
CA ALA A 90 6.10 20.40 12.16
C ALA A 90 6.91 20.19 13.45
N GLU A 91 8.24 20.13 13.36
CA GLU A 91 9.14 20.01 14.52
C GLU A 91 9.64 21.38 15.02
N GLY A 92 9.44 22.47 14.25
CA GLY A 92 9.84 23.84 14.59
C GLY A 92 8.77 24.68 15.32
N GLU A 93 7.52 24.22 15.35
CA GLU A 93 6.44 24.77 16.17
C GLU A 93 6.22 23.89 17.42
N ALA A 94 7.15 23.94 18.38
CA ALA A 94 7.00 23.36 19.72
C ALA A 94 7.54 24.30 20.80
#